data_AF-A0A316B2Y9-F1
#
_entry.id   AF-A0A316B2Y9-F1
#
_cell.length_a   1.000
_cell.length_b   1.000
_cell.length_c   1.000
_cell.angle_alpha   90.00
_cell.angle_beta   90.00
_cell.angle_gamma   90.00
#
_symmetry.space_group_name_H-M   'P 1'
#
loop_
_entity.id
_entity.type
_entity.pdbx_description
1 polymer ?
#
loop_
_entity_poly.entity_id
_entity_poly.type
_entity_poly.pdbx_seq_one_letter_code
_entity_poly.pdbx_strand_id
1 'polypeptide(L)'
;MKHLFYKTLVAGAVAMAGLVACGDDSGSGNPSLPSGNNTCAGIVATEQVSVIDLGTAKLLVYPIGIEGLGKVTLADGTPFGSYDGTNIYDLNGTVYMEAGYADMQNKCAATATIDPGTGEVFPNSSASVPGTDPVPASSATVPGIDPVPGSSATIIPGIDPVPGSSATVPGTDPAPASSAAQEVPKDENGFPTIESYGAPPAEYTKEIQNNGKTGWSSRYWDACKPHCSWLSSVDTTSEETYQAGMTVARNCNIHDVEVPAFTLGHAVQQYWMGYEGTPSACVNENAGGTYTCTDMAPIALNDTLAYGYVAGSGELYKYGCGKCYHLQFNGGNHANDVKATHKALKGKHMIVMVSNIGYDVEAGQFDMMVPGGGVGAFNALSTQIGVPPSGLGAGNGGFLTECQSKLGWDNTVEKYQQCVIEKCEEVFSQWPNLLRGCKWYAEWYMTADNPTFNWEEVECPQYLVDHYITNINTTKDNRYRWRDDWSDYKTGDELATQECLNDEYPQGCAP
;
A
#
# COMPACT_ATOMS: atom_id res chain seq x y z
N MET A 1 -41.10 -15.10 -41.25
CA MET A 1 -42.55 -14.88 -40.99
C MET A 1 -42.66 -13.98 -39.76
N LYS A 2 -42.83 -12.67 -39.94
CA LYS A 2 -44.06 -11.90 -39.62
C LYS A 2 -44.51 -11.92 -38.14
N HIS A 3 -44.33 -10.73 -37.52
CA HIS A 3 -45.27 -9.99 -36.63
C HIS A 3 -45.34 -10.40 -35.14
N LEU A 4 -45.68 -9.57 -34.13
CA LEU A 4 -46.19 -8.19 -34.03
C LEU A 4 -45.98 -7.66 -32.59
N PHE A 5 -46.02 -6.34 -32.42
CA PHE A 5 -46.16 -5.57 -31.17
C PHE A 5 -47.35 -5.97 -30.29
N TYR A 6 -47.28 -5.72 -28.96
CA TYR A 6 -48.41 -5.18 -28.18
C TYR A 6 -47.93 -4.39 -26.93
N LYS A 7 -48.43 -3.15 -26.81
CA LYS A 7 -48.45 -2.31 -25.60
C LYS A 7 -49.69 -2.65 -24.78
N THR A 8 -49.61 -2.61 -23.45
CA THR A 8 -50.79 -2.37 -22.60
C THR A 8 -50.42 -1.50 -21.39
N LEU A 9 -51.06 -0.34 -21.34
CA LEU A 9 -51.23 0.54 -20.17
C LEU A 9 -52.30 -0.05 -19.25
N VAL A 10 -52.12 0.06 -17.93
CA VAL A 10 -53.22 0.09 -16.97
C VAL A 10 -52.98 1.26 -16.02
N ALA A 11 -53.90 2.23 -16.09
CA ALA A 11 -54.11 3.26 -15.09
C ALA A 11 -55.29 2.84 -14.20
N GLY A 12 -55.18 3.07 -12.90
CA GLY A 12 -56.27 2.96 -11.93
C GLY A 12 -56.14 4.10 -10.91
N ALA A 13 -57.02 5.09 -11.02
CA ALA A 13 -57.18 6.24 -10.13
C ALA A 13 -57.75 5.81 -8.74
N VAL A 14 -57.78 6.63 -7.68
CA VAL A 14 -58.77 7.71 -7.47
C VAL A 14 -58.53 8.42 -6.11
N ALA A 15 -58.66 9.77 -6.11
CA ALA A 15 -59.15 10.72 -5.07
C ALA A 15 -58.38 10.95 -3.75
N MET A 16 -58.41 12.11 -3.07
CA MET A 16 -58.98 13.47 -3.22
C MET A 16 -58.28 14.35 -2.14
N ALA A 17 -57.67 15.48 -2.49
CA ALA A 17 -58.16 16.86 -2.28
C ALA A 17 -58.37 17.36 -0.82
N GLY A 18 -57.62 18.39 -0.45
CA GLY A 18 -57.85 19.27 0.71
C GLY A 18 -56.95 20.51 0.66
N LEU A 19 -57.56 21.67 0.39
CA LEU A 19 -56.95 22.99 0.14
C LEU A 19 -56.61 23.80 1.42
N VAL A 20 -55.49 24.53 1.35
CA VAL A 20 -55.24 25.98 1.66
C VAL A 20 -55.52 26.54 3.07
N ALA A 21 -54.50 27.16 3.69
CA ALA A 21 -54.41 28.62 3.90
C ALA A 21 -53.15 29.04 4.70
N CYS A 22 -52.55 30.16 4.28
CA CYS A 22 -51.43 30.87 4.90
C CYS A 22 -51.81 31.64 6.19
N GLY A 23 -50.82 31.93 7.02
CA GLY A 23 -50.86 32.97 8.05
C GLY A 23 -49.46 33.23 8.62
N ASP A 24 -48.93 34.43 8.36
CA ASP A 24 -47.70 34.99 8.95
C ASP A 24 -47.96 35.41 10.41
N ASP A 25 -47.00 35.19 11.33
CA ASP A 25 -46.38 36.25 12.16
C ASP A 25 -45.27 35.73 13.10
N SER A 26 -44.09 36.33 12.96
CA SER A 26 -43.22 36.91 13.99
C SER A 26 -43.01 36.22 15.36
N GLY A 27 -41.81 35.65 15.54
CA GLY A 27 -40.90 35.89 16.67
C GLY A 27 -41.29 35.48 18.10
N SER A 28 -40.62 34.45 18.64
CA SER A 28 -39.86 34.49 19.91
C SER A 28 -39.51 33.06 20.35
N GLY A 29 -38.25 32.89 20.75
CA GLY A 29 -37.69 31.58 21.09
C GLY A 29 -38.32 30.95 22.32
N ASN A 30 -38.36 29.61 22.31
CA ASN A 30 -38.25 28.72 23.45
C ASN A 30 -38.27 27.26 22.94
N PRO A 31 -38.08 26.25 23.80
CA PRO A 31 -36.83 25.74 24.31
C PRO A 31 -36.50 24.38 23.65
N SER A 32 -35.29 23.92 23.84
CA SER A 32 -34.80 22.57 23.49
C SER A 32 -35.82 21.45 23.76
N LEU A 33 -36.15 20.68 22.72
CA LEU A 33 -36.75 19.33 22.79
C LEU A 33 -35.71 18.27 22.34
N PRO A 34 -35.74 17.06 22.91
CA PRO A 34 -34.63 16.10 22.91
C PRO A 34 -34.68 15.03 21.79
N SER A 35 -33.53 14.35 21.65
CA SER A 35 -33.23 13.07 20.99
C SER A 35 -33.41 12.99 19.47
N GLY A 36 -32.31 13.21 18.75
CA GLY A 36 -32.13 12.77 17.37
C GLY A 36 -32.19 11.24 17.27
N ASN A 37 -32.88 10.77 16.24
CA ASN A 37 -32.96 9.36 15.88
C ASN A 37 -31.54 8.86 15.53
N ASN A 38 -30.92 8.05 16.38
CA ASN A 38 -29.56 7.54 16.15
C ASN A 38 -29.61 6.38 15.15
N THR A 39 -29.60 6.69 13.85
CA THR A 39 -29.60 5.70 12.76
C THR A 39 -28.51 4.63 12.93
N CYS A 40 -27.39 4.97 13.56
CA CYS A 40 -26.25 4.09 13.81
C CYS A 40 -26.35 3.26 15.11
N ALA A 41 -27.40 3.43 15.91
CA ALA A 41 -27.58 2.67 17.14
C ALA A 41 -27.78 1.17 16.85
N GLY A 42 -27.00 0.34 17.55
CA GLY A 42 -27.09 -1.13 17.49
C GLY A 42 -26.43 -1.77 16.26
N ILE A 43 -25.67 -1.00 15.48
CA ILE A 43 -24.96 -1.51 14.30
C ILE A 43 -23.62 -2.11 14.71
N VAL A 44 -23.34 -3.33 14.22
CA VAL A 44 -22.02 -3.96 14.28
C VAL A 44 -21.44 -3.93 12.87
N ALA A 45 -20.55 -2.97 12.62
CA ALA A 45 -19.88 -2.80 11.32
C ALA A 45 -18.36 -2.76 11.51
N THR A 46 -17.65 -3.51 10.66
CA THR A 46 -16.19 -3.65 10.67
C THR A 46 -15.48 -2.60 9.81
N GLU A 47 -16.25 -1.76 9.10
CA GLU A 47 -15.81 -0.65 8.27
C GLU A 47 -16.96 0.38 8.14
N GLN A 48 -16.75 1.50 7.44
CA GLN A 48 -17.81 2.50 7.25
C GLN A 48 -18.92 1.93 6.36
N VAL A 49 -20.17 2.15 6.76
CA VAL A 49 -21.34 1.62 6.03
C VAL A 49 -22.39 2.69 5.79
N SER A 50 -23.07 2.57 4.65
CA SER A 50 -24.35 3.23 4.40
C SER A 50 -25.47 2.40 5.01
N VAL A 51 -26.43 3.05 5.67
CA VAL A 51 -27.55 2.36 6.33
C VAL A 51 -28.84 2.65 5.60
N ILE A 52 -29.54 1.59 5.20
CA ILE A 52 -30.90 1.65 4.66
C ILE A 52 -31.83 1.03 5.71
N ASP A 53 -32.70 1.86 6.29
CA ASP A 53 -33.68 1.41 7.27
C ASP A 53 -34.98 1.01 6.56
N LEU A 54 -35.28 -0.30 6.53
CA LEU A 54 -36.50 -0.86 5.95
C LEU A 54 -37.64 -0.91 6.98
N GLY A 55 -37.46 -0.34 8.17
CA GLY A 55 -38.42 -0.35 9.28
C GLY A 55 -38.40 -1.63 10.11
N THR A 56 -38.39 -2.80 9.46
CA THR A 56 -38.31 -4.11 10.15
C THR A 56 -36.89 -4.67 10.24
N ALA A 57 -35.98 -4.17 9.41
CA ALA A 57 -34.58 -4.53 9.37
C ALA A 57 -33.75 -3.35 8.83
N LYS A 58 -32.46 -3.31 9.17
CA LYS A 58 -31.52 -2.34 8.61
C LYS A 58 -30.54 -3.09 7.71
N LEU A 59 -30.42 -2.65 6.45
CA LEU A 59 -29.36 -3.08 5.56
C LEU A 59 -28.14 -2.20 5.75
N LEU A 60 -27.00 -2.83 5.97
CA LEU A 60 -25.69 -2.20 5.97
C LEU A 60 -25.08 -2.44 4.58
N VAL A 61 -24.89 -1.36 3.84
CA VAL A 61 -24.29 -1.40 2.51
C VAL A 61 -22.86 -0.92 2.62
N TYR A 62 -21.94 -1.81 2.28
CA TYR A 62 -20.52 -1.57 2.33
C TYR A 62 -20.05 -0.89 1.04
N PRO A 63 -18.98 -0.08 1.09
CA PRO A 63 -18.41 0.56 -0.09
C PRO A 63 -18.09 -0.48 -1.17
N ILE A 64 -18.22 -0.06 -2.43
CA ILE A 64 -17.87 -0.90 -3.56
C ILE A 64 -16.36 -1.09 -3.55
N GLY A 65 -15.93 -2.34 -3.36
CA GLY A 65 -14.53 -2.72 -3.45
C GLY A 65 -14.05 -2.80 -4.89
N ILE A 66 -12.80 -3.19 -5.07
CA ILE A 66 -12.16 -3.37 -6.38
C ILE A 66 -12.84 -4.41 -7.29
N GLU A 67 -13.68 -5.28 -6.72
CA GLU A 67 -14.50 -6.25 -7.46
C GLU A 67 -15.70 -5.62 -8.19
N GLY A 68 -15.93 -4.32 -8.02
CA GLY A 68 -17.06 -3.61 -8.62
C GLY A 68 -18.40 -3.88 -7.94
N LEU A 69 -18.39 -4.65 -6.84
CA LEU A 69 -19.55 -4.90 -5.98
C LEU A 69 -19.20 -4.60 -4.51
N GLY A 70 -20.09 -3.92 -3.79
CA GLY A 70 -20.08 -3.78 -2.34
C GLY A 70 -20.86 -4.91 -1.68
N LYS A 71 -20.48 -5.31 -0.46
CA LYS A 71 -21.23 -6.27 0.35
C LYS A 71 -22.50 -5.62 0.93
N VAL A 72 -23.54 -6.41 1.19
CA VAL A 72 -24.70 -5.99 1.99
C VAL A 72 -24.95 -6.99 3.12
N THR A 73 -25.09 -6.50 4.36
CA THR A 73 -25.47 -7.31 5.53
C THR A 73 -26.68 -6.72 6.26
N LEU A 74 -27.25 -7.49 7.18
CA LEU A 74 -28.13 -6.97 8.21
C LEU A 74 -27.31 -6.31 9.34
N ALA A 75 -27.98 -5.53 10.19
CA ALA A 75 -27.34 -4.84 11.32
C ALA A 75 -26.66 -5.77 12.36
N ASP A 76 -27.05 -7.05 12.40
CA ASP A 76 -26.44 -8.09 13.23
C ASP A 76 -25.24 -8.79 12.56
N GLY A 77 -24.86 -8.37 11.35
CA GLY A 77 -23.75 -8.93 10.58
C GLY A 77 -24.15 -10.05 9.63
N THR A 78 -25.40 -10.49 9.62
CA THR A 78 -25.87 -11.57 8.72
C THR A 78 -25.74 -11.16 7.24
N PRO A 79 -25.11 -11.98 6.37
CA PRO A 79 -25.03 -11.69 4.94
C PRO A 79 -26.42 -11.54 4.29
N PHE A 80 -26.61 -10.50 3.50
CA PHE A 80 -27.87 -10.22 2.80
C PHE A 80 -27.71 -10.24 1.27
N GLY A 81 -26.57 -9.78 0.75
CA GLY A 81 -26.28 -9.82 -0.69
C GLY A 81 -25.19 -8.84 -1.12
N SER A 82 -25.33 -8.24 -2.29
CA SER A 82 -24.31 -7.36 -2.90
C SER A 82 -24.90 -6.06 -3.48
N TYR A 83 -24.06 -5.10 -3.82
CA TYR A 83 -24.42 -3.78 -4.31
C TYR A 83 -23.50 -3.35 -5.46
N ASP A 84 -24.03 -2.90 -6.60
CA ASP A 84 -23.22 -2.56 -7.79
C ASP A 84 -23.05 -1.05 -8.06
N GLY A 85 -23.49 -0.19 -7.15
CA GLY A 85 -23.52 1.27 -7.37
C GLY A 85 -24.87 1.79 -7.83
N THR A 86 -25.78 0.90 -8.21
CA THR A 86 -27.15 1.24 -8.67
C THR A 86 -28.21 0.36 -8.01
N ASN A 87 -27.94 -0.93 -7.80
CA ASN A 87 -28.88 -1.92 -7.32
C ASN A 87 -28.29 -2.75 -6.18
N ILE A 88 -29.15 -3.10 -5.21
CA ILE A 88 -28.87 -4.11 -4.21
C ILE A 88 -29.44 -5.45 -4.69
N TYR A 89 -28.62 -6.48 -4.67
CA TYR A 89 -28.98 -7.86 -4.99
C TYR A 89 -29.10 -8.68 -3.71
N ASP A 90 -30.00 -9.66 -3.70
CA ASP A 90 -30.02 -10.69 -2.66
C ASP A 90 -28.93 -11.75 -2.88
N LEU A 91 -28.77 -12.69 -1.94
CA LEU A 91 -27.80 -13.80 -2.06
C LEU A 91 -28.02 -14.71 -3.28
N ASN A 92 -29.18 -14.63 -3.95
CA ASN A 92 -29.46 -15.38 -5.18
C ASN A 92 -29.17 -14.57 -6.45
N GLY A 93 -28.65 -13.35 -6.32
CA GLY A 93 -28.37 -12.45 -7.44
C GLY A 93 -29.60 -11.79 -8.05
N THR A 94 -30.74 -11.79 -7.34
CA THR A 94 -31.96 -11.09 -7.79
C THR A 94 -31.95 -9.66 -7.28
N VAL A 95 -32.30 -8.69 -8.13
CA VAL A 95 -32.42 -7.28 -7.71
C VAL A 95 -33.49 -7.17 -6.63
N TYR A 96 -33.06 -6.77 -5.45
CA TYR A 96 -33.92 -6.53 -4.29
C TYR A 96 -34.49 -5.11 -4.34
N MET A 97 -33.65 -4.11 -4.60
CA MET A 97 -34.07 -2.71 -4.75
C MET A 97 -33.03 -1.88 -5.52
N GLU A 98 -33.47 -0.78 -6.12
CA GLU A 98 -32.61 0.26 -6.68
C GLU A 98 -32.15 1.19 -5.54
N ALA A 99 -30.85 1.48 -5.46
CA ALA A 99 -30.22 2.35 -4.48
C ALA A 99 -29.10 3.15 -5.16
N GLY A 100 -29.42 4.34 -5.65
CA GLY A 100 -28.46 5.18 -6.37
C GLY A 100 -27.35 5.75 -5.46
N TYR A 101 -26.20 6.06 -6.05
CA TYR A 101 -25.02 6.62 -5.35
C TYR A 101 -25.33 7.85 -4.47
N ALA A 102 -26.31 8.67 -4.85
CA ALA A 102 -26.73 9.85 -4.08
C ALA A 102 -27.36 9.52 -2.71
N ASP A 103 -27.91 8.32 -2.55
CA ASP A 103 -28.53 7.86 -1.30
C ASP A 103 -27.52 7.23 -0.32
N MET A 104 -26.31 6.92 -0.83
CA MET A 104 -25.25 6.14 -0.17
C MET A 104 -24.04 6.96 0.29
N GLN A 105 -24.31 8.05 1.01
CA GLN A 105 -23.27 8.75 1.78
C GLN A 105 -22.89 7.90 3.00
N ASN A 106 -21.60 7.79 3.34
CA ASN A 106 -21.14 7.05 4.54
C ASN A 106 -21.84 7.57 5.81
N LYS A 107 -22.78 6.81 6.37
CA LYS A 107 -23.64 7.29 7.48
C LYS A 107 -23.18 6.81 8.84
N CYS A 108 -22.46 5.69 8.92
CA CYS A 108 -22.00 5.13 10.19
C CYS A 108 -20.53 4.67 10.10
N ALA A 109 -19.75 5.05 11.11
CA ALA A 109 -18.37 4.61 11.27
C ALA A 109 -18.30 3.13 11.72
N ALA A 110 -17.12 2.52 11.59
CA ALA A 110 -16.87 1.19 12.11
C ALA A 110 -17.06 1.15 13.63
N THR A 111 -17.80 0.16 14.12
CA THR A 111 -18.16 0.02 15.55
C THR A 111 -17.65 -1.28 16.15
N ALA A 112 -17.00 -2.15 15.36
CA ALA A 112 -16.48 -3.42 15.82
C ALA A 112 -15.13 -3.76 15.19
N THR A 113 -14.33 -4.51 15.94
CA THR A 113 -13.05 -5.08 15.56
C THR A 113 -13.17 -6.60 15.54
N ILE A 114 -12.39 -7.26 14.69
CA ILE A 114 -12.36 -8.73 14.62
C ILE A 114 -11.09 -9.19 15.31
N ASP A 115 -11.20 -10.18 16.21
CA ASP A 115 -10.03 -10.84 16.78
C ASP A 115 -9.31 -11.66 15.69
N PRO A 116 -8.02 -11.38 15.45
CA PRO A 116 -7.28 -11.98 14.34
C PRO A 116 -6.88 -13.45 14.58
N GLY A 117 -7.08 -14.01 15.77
CA GLY A 117 -6.83 -15.42 16.08
C GLY A 117 -8.08 -16.30 16.04
N THR A 118 -9.27 -15.73 16.26
CA THR A 118 -10.52 -16.50 16.37
C THR A 118 -11.60 -16.12 15.34
N GLY A 119 -11.48 -14.96 14.67
CA GLY A 119 -12.49 -14.44 13.75
C GLY A 119 -13.75 -13.91 14.45
N GLU A 120 -13.75 -13.85 15.79
CA GLU A 120 -14.88 -13.32 16.56
C GLU A 120 -14.96 -11.79 16.45
N VAL A 121 -16.18 -11.28 16.29
CA VAL A 121 -16.44 -9.84 16.17
C VAL A 121 -16.66 -9.24 17.56
N PHE A 122 -15.79 -8.33 17.97
CA PHE A 122 -15.88 -7.60 19.23
C PHE A 122 -16.37 -6.16 18.98
N PRO A 123 -17.49 -5.73 19.58
CA PRO A 123 -17.86 -4.32 19.55
C PRO A 123 -16.80 -3.48 20.28
N ASN A 124 -16.39 -2.37 19.66
CA ASN A 124 -15.41 -1.46 20.24
C ASN A 124 -15.99 -0.84 21.51
N SER A 125 -15.36 -1.08 22.67
CA SER A 125 -15.80 -0.53 23.96
C SER A 125 -15.44 0.95 24.08
N SER A 126 -16.18 1.81 23.37
CA SER A 126 -16.33 3.25 23.64
C SER A 126 -17.26 3.89 22.59
N ALA A 127 -18.55 3.57 22.65
CA ALA A 127 -19.56 4.55 22.24
C ALA A 127 -19.56 5.64 23.32
N SER A 128 -18.65 6.61 23.21
CA SER A 128 -18.63 7.78 24.08
C SER A 128 -19.95 8.53 23.92
N VAL A 129 -20.72 8.51 25.00
CA VAL A 129 -21.79 9.48 25.26
C VAL A 129 -21.16 10.88 25.17
N PRO A 130 -21.71 11.82 24.38
CA PRO A 130 -21.17 13.17 24.30
C PRO A 130 -21.38 13.91 25.63
N GLY A 131 -20.28 14.41 26.20
CA GLY A 131 -20.30 15.47 27.22
C GLY A 131 -19.83 15.05 28.61
N THR A 132 -18.50 15.01 28.80
CA THR A 132 -17.81 15.49 30.01
C THR A 132 -16.31 15.59 29.71
N ASP A 133 -15.70 16.73 30.03
CA ASP A 133 -14.27 17.02 29.84
C ASP A 133 -13.36 15.97 30.52
N PRO A 134 -12.21 15.60 29.93
CA PRO A 134 -11.27 14.72 30.60
C PRO A 134 -10.45 15.48 31.65
N VAL A 135 -10.62 15.09 32.91
CA VAL A 135 -9.70 15.37 34.01
C VAL A 135 -8.42 14.53 33.80
N PRO A 136 -7.20 15.10 33.89
CA PRO A 136 -5.97 14.31 33.79
C PRO A 136 -5.78 13.43 35.03
N ALA A 137 -5.64 12.13 34.83
CA ALA A 137 -5.29 11.17 35.87
C ALA A 137 -3.79 11.22 36.20
N SER A 138 -3.51 11.12 37.49
CA SER A 138 -2.24 11.37 38.17
C SER A 138 -1.14 10.33 37.92
N SER A 139 0.07 10.86 37.74
CA SER A 139 1.39 10.43 38.26
C SER A 139 1.57 9.03 38.88
N ALA A 140 2.54 8.29 38.35
CA ALA A 140 3.40 7.40 39.14
C ALA A 140 4.86 7.85 38.98
N THR A 141 5.46 8.29 40.09
CA THR A 141 6.83 8.81 40.20
C THR A 141 7.80 7.70 40.59
N VAL A 142 9.00 7.66 39.99
CA VAL A 142 10.20 7.05 40.58
C VAL A 142 11.35 8.07 40.51
N PRO A 143 12.14 8.32 41.58
CA PRO A 143 12.93 9.54 41.72
C PRO A 143 14.40 9.43 41.31
N GLY A 144 14.92 10.52 40.75
CA GLY A 144 16.26 11.05 41.03
C GLY A 144 17.24 11.05 39.88
N ILE A 145 17.43 12.20 39.22
CA ILE A 145 18.71 12.94 39.02
C ILE A 145 18.35 14.42 38.75
N ASP A 146 19.03 15.37 39.41
CA ASP A 146 18.85 16.83 39.29
C ASP A 146 19.18 17.40 37.90
N PRO A 147 18.54 18.51 37.46
CA PRO A 147 18.78 19.16 36.17
C PRO A 147 19.94 20.18 36.22
N VAL A 148 20.77 20.22 35.17
CA VAL A 148 21.76 21.28 34.94
C VAL A 148 21.14 22.38 34.04
N PRO A 149 21.30 23.69 34.36
CA PRO A 149 20.60 24.77 33.68
C PRO A 149 21.19 25.11 32.30
N GLY A 150 20.29 25.39 31.35
CA GLY A 150 20.61 26.00 30.06
C GLY A 150 21.18 27.42 30.21
N SER A 151 22.13 27.76 29.36
CA SER A 151 22.66 29.12 29.22
C SER A 151 22.33 29.64 27.83
N SER A 152 21.36 30.55 27.80
CA SER A 152 21.17 31.54 26.75
C SER A 152 22.28 32.59 26.85
N ALA A 153 22.85 33.03 25.74
CA ALA A 153 23.59 34.30 25.72
C ALA A 153 23.52 34.98 24.35
N THR A 154 23.06 36.22 24.45
CA THR A 154 22.77 37.25 23.45
C THR A 154 24.04 37.79 22.77
N ILE A 155 23.92 38.15 21.50
CA ILE A 155 24.97 38.77 20.67
C ILE A 155 25.21 40.24 21.08
N ILE A 156 26.47 40.61 21.30
CA ILE A 156 26.95 42.01 21.30
C ILE A 156 28.04 42.13 20.22
N PRO A 157 27.96 43.09 19.28
CA PRO A 157 28.89 43.17 18.16
C PRO A 157 30.12 44.05 18.42
N GLY A 158 31.27 43.59 17.90
CA GLY A 158 32.37 44.46 17.48
C GLY A 158 33.69 44.33 18.25
N ILE A 159 34.50 43.31 17.93
CA ILE A 159 35.97 43.38 17.91
C ILE A 159 36.49 42.30 16.92
N ASP A 160 37.22 42.71 15.88
CA ASP A 160 37.94 41.83 14.94
C ASP A 160 39.29 41.34 15.51
N PRO A 161 39.87 40.24 14.99
CA PRO A 161 40.77 39.37 15.74
C PRO A 161 42.26 39.71 15.56
N VAL A 162 43.07 39.34 16.56
CA VAL A 162 44.54 39.27 16.44
C VAL A 162 44.99 37.81 16.64
N PRO A 163 45.76 37.23 15.70
CA PRO A 163 46.21 35.83 15.78
C PRO A 163 47.56 35.71 16.50
N GLY A 164 47.74 34.67 17.32
CA GLY A 164 49.06 34.38 17.88
C GLY A 164 49.12 33.27 18.92
N SER A 165 49.48 32.08 18.42
CA SER A 165 50.45 31.16 19.01
C SER A 165 50.07 30.26 20.20
N SER A 166 49.85 28.99 19.84
CA SER A 166 50.49 27.77 20.36
C SER A 166 51.05 27.80 21.80
N ALA A 167 50.38 27.03 22.67
CA ALA A 167 51.02 26.33 23.77
C ALA A 167 50.56 24.86 23.73
N THR A 168 51.47 23.98 23.31
CA THR A 168 51.35 22.53 23.38
C THR A 168 51.37 22.05 24.84
N VAL A 169 50.31 21.37 25.26
CA VAL A 169 50.31 20.49 26.44
C VAL A 169 50.45 19.05 25.95
N PRO A 170 51.50 18.29 26.33
CA PRO A 170 51.63 16.89 25.95
C PRO A 170 50.77 15.99 26.83
N GLY A 171 49.98 15.12 26.22
CA GLY A 171 49.48 13.90 26.88
C GLY A 171 47.96 13.80 27.08
N THR A 172 47.20 13.79 25.99
CA THR A 172 46.01 12.93 25.80
C THR A 172 45.83 12.73 24.30
N ASP A 173 45.57 11.50 23.87
CA ASP A 173 45.33 11.17 22.45
C ASP A 173 44.28 12.11 21.84
N PRO A 174 44.50 12.60 20.60
CA PRO A 174 43.48 13.39 19.93
C PRO A 174 42.27 12.51 19.64
N ALA A 175 41.12 12.90 20.19
CA ALA A 175 39.83 12.52 19.64
C ALA A 175 39.86 12.84 18.13
N PRO A 176 39.47 11.91 17.24
CA PRO A 176 39.45 12.21 15.82
C PRO A 176 38.51 13.40 15.61
N ALA A 177 39.09 14.45 15.02
CA ALA A 177 38.37 15.60 14.56
C ALA A 177 37.21 15.15 13.66
N SER A 178 36.07 15.79 13.86
CA SER A 178 34.87 15.77 13.01
C SER A 178 35.20 15.36 11.57
N SER A 179 34.81 14.14 11.22
CA SER A 179 34.83 13.66 9.85
C SER A 179 33.91 14.58 9.04
N ALA A 180 34.49 15.28 8.08
CA ALA A 180 33.74 15.77 6.93
C ALA A 180 32.84 14.62 6.44
N ALA A 181 31.54 14.87 6.31
CA ALA A 181 30.60 13.90 5.76
C ALA A 181 31.14 13.43 4.40
N GLN A 182 31.69 12.22 4.34
CA GLN A 182 32.02 11.60 3.07
C GLN A 182 30.71 11.41 2.31
N GLU A 183 30.66 11.88 1.07
CA GLU A 183 29.53 11.59 0.19
C GLU A 183 29.39 10.07 0.07
N VAL A 184 28.21 9.56 0.43
CA VAL A 184 27.87 8.15 0.32
C VAL A 184 27.89 7.79 -1.17
N PRO A 185 28.66 6.78 -1.61
CA PRO A 185 28.67 6.36 -3.01
C PRO A 185 27.26 6.00 -3.48
N LYS A 186 26.85 6.55 -4.61
CA LYS A 186 25.54 6.31 -5.22
C LYS A 186 25.67 5.46 -6.48
N ASP A 187 24.65 4.66 -6.76
CA ASP A 187 24.48 3.94 -8.00
C ASP A 187 23.99 4.87 -9.14
N GLU A 188 23.79 4.30 -10.32
CA GLU A 188 23.33 5.02 -11.52
C GLU A 188 21.94 5.67 -11.36
N ASN A 189 21.15 5.20 -10.38
CA ASN A 189 19.82 5.71 -10.07
C ASN A 189 19.82 6.67 -8.88
N GLY A 190 21.00 6.99 -8.32
CA GLY A 190 21.15 7.96 -7.25
C GLY A 190 20.91 7.39 -5.83
N PHE A 191 20.75 6.08 -5.69
CA PHE A 191 20.62 5.39 -4.40
C PHE A 191 22.00 4.99 -3.85
N PRO A 192 22.18 4.93 -2.52
CA PRO A 192 23.42 4.40 -1.94
C PRO A 192 23.75 3.00 -2.48
N THR A 193 25.02 2.71 -2.78
CA THR A 193 25.38 1.35 -3.21
C THR A 193 25.15 0.35 -2.08
N ILE A 194 24.89 -0.92 -2.40
CA ILE A 194 24.60 -1.94 -1.38
C ILE A 194 25.71 -2.04 -0.32
N GLU A 195 26.97 -1.86 -0.72
CA GLU A 195 28.13 -1.89 0.19
C GLU A 195 28.17 -0.70 1.16
N SER A 196 27.55 0.42 0.76
CA SER A 196 27.55 1.64 1.56
C SER A 196 26.62 1.57 2.79
N TYR A 197 25.65 0.64 2.80
CA TYR A 197 24.79 0.38 3.96
C TYR A 197 25.50 -0.38 5.08
N GLY A 198 26.72 -0.87 4.85
CA GLY A 198 27.48 -1.65 5.82
C GLY A 198 27.06 -3.11 5.91
N ALA A 199 27.56 -3.81 6.92
CA ALA A 199 27.29 -5.23 7.11
C ALA A 199 25.83 -5.45 7.60
N PRO A 200 25.11 -6.44 7.05
CA PRO A 200 23.78 -6.78 7.53
C PRO A 200 23.77 -7.19 9.02
N PRO A 201 22.74 -6.82 9.79
CA PRO A 201 22.51 -7.33 11.14
C PRO A 201 22.59 -8.86 11.21
N ALA A 202 23.25 -9.38 12.25
CA ALA A 202 23.39 -10.82 12.47
C ALA A 202 22.02 -11.54 12.60
N GLU A 203 21.00 -10.83 13.09
CA GLU A 203 19.62 -11.34 13.23
C GLU A 203 19.05 -11.82 11.89
N TYR A 204 19.42 -11.20 10.77
CA TYR A 204 18.94 -11.58 9.44
C TYR A 204 19.46 -12.92 8.94
N THR A 205 20.43 -13.51 9.65
CA THR A 205 21.00 -14.83 9.34
C THR A 205 20.81 -15.83 10.48
N LYS A 206 19.97 -15.49 11.46
CA LYS A 206 19.63 -16.38 12.57
C LYS A 206 18.82 -17.57 12.08
N GLU A 207 19.11 -18.76 12.59
CA GLU A 207 18.36 -19.97 12.28
C GLU A 207 16.96 -19.92 12.93
N ILE A 208 15.92 -19.96 12.10
CA ILE A 208 14.50 -19.88 12.52
C ILE A 208 13.68 -21.11 12.12
N GLN A 209 14.30 -22.17 11.58
CA GLN A 209 13.62 -23.40 11.16
C GLN A 209 12.72 -24.04 12.24
N ASN A 210 13.02 -23.77 13.52
CA ASN A 210 12.34 -24.36 14.66
C ASN A 210 11.24 -23.45 15.28
N ASN A 211 10.96 -22.28 14.71
CA ASN A 211 10.01 -21.32 15.30
C ASN A 211 8.53 -21.69 15.10
N GLY A 212 8.23 -22.75 14.34
CA GLY A 212 6.88 -23.28 14.10
C GLY A 212 6.02 -22.48 13.12
N LYS A 213 6.43 -21.26 12.75
CA LYS A 213 5.76 -20.46 11.71
C LYS A 213 6.28 -20.89 10.35
N THR A 214 5.42 -21.50 9.55
CA THR A 214 5.74 -21.92 8.19
C THR A 214 4.91 -21.16 7.18
N GLY A 215 5.44 -21.04 5.98
CA GLY A 215 4.81 -20.37 4.86
C GLY A 215 5.37 -20.89 3.55
N TRP A 216 4.85 -20.35 2.47
CA TRP A 216 5.29 -20.66 1.12
C TRP A 216 5.25 -19.42 0.26
N SER A 217 5.93 -19.46 -0.88
CA SER A 217 5.97 -18.32 -1.79
C SER A 217 5.46 -18.69 -3.16
N SER A 218 4.83 -17.75 -3.83
CA SER A 218 4.77 -17.76 -5.29
C SER A 218 5.71 -16.68 -5.84
N ARG A 219 5.57 -16.32 -7.12
CA ARG A 219 6.40 -15.33 -7.79
C ARG A 219 5.59 -14.57 -8.83
N TYR A 220 5.83 -13.28 -8.98
CA TYR A 220 5.17 -12.44 -9.97
C TYR A 220 5.99 -11.20 -10.31
N TRP A 221 5.71 -10.61 -11.47
CA TRP A 221 6.04 -9.21 -11.79
C TRP A 221 5.12 -8.74 -12.90
N ASP A 222 4.08 -8.00 -12.54
CA ASP A 222 3.06 -7.46 -13.45
C ASP A 222 3.33 -6.01 -13.88
N ALA A 223 4.29 -5.37 -13.21
CA ALA A 223 4.63 -3.94 -13.27
C ALA A 223 3.50 -2.99 -12.85
N CYS A 224 2.42 -3.47 -12.22
CA CYS A 224 1.36 -2.61 -11.71
C CYS A 224 1.89 -1.65 -10.64
N LYS A 225 1.24 -0.50 -10.46
CA LYS A 225 1.45 0.31 -9.26
C LYS A 225 1.19 -0.56 -8.01
N PRO A 226 2.14 -0.66 -7.06
CA PRO A 226 1.96 -1.46 -5.86
C PRO A 226 0.79 -0.96 -5.01
N HIS A 227 0.01 -1.85 -4.40
CA HIS A 227 -1.11 -1.49 -3.54
C HIS A 227 -0.68 -0.62 -2.34
N CYS A 228 0.54 -0.82 -1.82
CA CYS A 228 1.05 0.03 -0.73
C CYS A 228 1.39 1.46 -1.18
N SER A 229 1.23 1.79 -2.46
CA SER A 229 1.40 3.14 -3.01
C SER A 229 0.11 3.99 -2.90
N TRP A 230 -0.97 3.44 -2.35
CA TRP A 230 -2.25 4.16 -2.16
C TRP A 230 -2.36 4.72 -0.73
N LEU A 231 -2.95 5.91 -0.61
CA LEU A 231 -3.17 6.57 0.69
C LEU A 231 -4.05 5.75 1.65
N SER A 232 -4.92 4.88 1.13
CA SER A 232 -5.74 3.97 1.95
C SER A 232 -4.91 2.91 2.68
N SER A 233 -3.65 2.72 2.30
CA SER A 233 -2.75 1.69 2.84
C SER A 233 -1.94 2.19 4.04
N VAL A 234 -2.09 3.46 4.42
CA VAL A 234 -1.30 4.13 5.45
C VAL A 234 -2.19 4.98 6.35
N ASP A 235 -1.79 5.20 7.59
CA ASP A 235 -2.54 6.06 8.51
C ASP A 235 -2.24 7.54 8.22
N THR A 236 -3.25 8.24 7.71
CA THR A 236 -3.19 9.68 7.38
C THR A 236 -3.89 10.56 8.41
N THR A 237 -4.08 10.10 9.65
CA THR A 237 -4.78 10.87 10.70
C THR A 237 -4.06 12.17 11.05
N SER A 238 -2.73 12.14 11.17
CA SER A 238 -1.88 13.32 11.31
C SER A 238 -0.63 13.21 10.41
N GLU A 239 0.10 14.33 10.27
CA GLU A 239 1.39 14.34 9.57
C GLU A 239 2.39 13.42 10.27
N GLU A 240 2.44 13.50 11.60
CA GLU A 240 3.34 12.70 12.42
C GLU A 240 3.06 11.22 12.25
N THR A 241 1.78 10.82 12.22
CA THR A 241 1.41 9.42 11.99
C THR A 241 1.75 8.97 10.57
N TYR A 242 1.55 9.83 9.57
CA TYR A 242 1.90 9.53 8.18
C TYR A 242 3.41 9.30 7.99
N GLN A 243 4.25 10.16 8.58
CA GLN A 243 5.70 9.99 8.56
C GLN A 243 6.17 8.79 9.37
N ALA A 244 5.60 8.58 10.56
CA ALA A 244 5.97 7.48 11.43
C ALA A 244 5.59 6.11 10.86
N GLY A 245 4.52 6.03 10.05
CA GLY A 245 4.05 4.83 9.38
C GLY A 245 4.82 4.45 8.11
N MET A 246 5.99 5.05 7.85
CA MET A 246 6.81 4.84 6.66
C MET A 246 6.16 5.23 5.32
N THR A 247 5.30 6.27 5.31
CA THR A 247 4.61 6.79 4.11
C THR A 247 4.08 5.67 3.18
N VAL A 248 3.91 5.95 1.89
CA VAL A 248 3.48 4.97 0.88
C VAL A 248 4.67 4.41 0.12
N ALA A 249 4.49 3.23 -0.48
CA ALA A 249 5.43 2.72 -1.46
C ALA A 249 5.54 3.71 -2.63
N ARG A 250 6.76 3.95 -3.11
CA ARG A 250 6.99 4.74 -4.32
C ARG A 250 6.54 3.99 -5.57
N ASN A 251 6.21 4.77 -6.59
CA ASN A 251 5.84 4.29 -7.92
C ASN A 251 6.56 5.11 -8.99
N CYS A 252 6.73 4.53 -10.17
CA CYS A 252 7.48 5.14 -11.25
C CYS A 252 6.61 5.28 -12.51
N ASN A 253 6.99 6.14 -13.44
CA ASN A 253 6.37 6.16 -14.77
C ASN A 253 6.94 5.07 -15.69
N ILE A 254 6.54 5.09 -16.95
CA ILE A 254 6.97 4.13 -17.97
C ILE A 254 8.50 4.10 -18.20
N HIS A 255 9.23 5.13 -17.77
CA HIS A 255 10.68 5.27 -17.92
C HIS A 255 11.45 4.98 -16.62
N ASP A 256 10.80 4.39 -15.62
CA ASP A 256 11.37 4.13 -14.29
C ASP A 256 11.77 5.39 -13.51
N VAL A 257 11.11 6.51 -13.80
CA VAL A 257 11.30 7.76 -13.05
C VAL A 257 10.24 7.83 -11.96
N GLU A 258 10.66 8.03 -10.70
CA GLU A 258 9.72 8.23 -9.59
C GLU A 258 8.78 9.41 -9.89
N VAL A 259 7.49 9.18 -9.69
CA VAL A 259 6.44 10.20 -9.78
C VAL A 259 5.64 10.21 -8.48
N PRO A 260 4.90 11.30 -8.16
CA PRO A 260 4.01 11.30 -7.01
C PRO A 260 3.12 10.04 -6.98
N ALA A 261 3.00 9.41 -5.82
CA ALA A 261 2.05 8.31 -5.62
C ALA A 261 0.59 8.82 -5.58
N PHE A 262 0.43 10.09 -5.21
CA PHE A 262 -0.82 10.83 -5.17
C PHE A 262 -0.59 12.31 -5.47
N THR A 263 -1.60 12.96 -6.04
CA THR A 263 -1.64 14.39 -6.36
C THR A 263 -2.90 15.00 -5.74
N LEU A 264 -3.08 16.30 -5.91
CA LEU A 264 -4.40 16.91 -5.80
C LEU A 264 -5.38 16.22 -6.75
N GLY A 265 -6.65 16.17 -6.36
CA GLY A 265 -7.72 15.63 -7.19
C GLY A 265 -8.02 16.51 -8.40
N HIS A 266 -8.63 15.94 -9.43
CA HIS A 266 -8.96 16.67 -10.66
C HIS A 266 -9.97 17.82 -10.44
N ALA A 267 -10.76 17.75 -9.36
CA ALA A 267 -11.81 18.70 -9.02
C ALA A 267 -11.52 19.53 -7.76
N VAL A 268 -10.25 19.78 -7.41
CA VAL A 268 -9.91 20.60 -6.24
C VAL A 268 -10.43 22.04 -6.34
N GLN A 269 -10.93 22.56 -5.23
CA GLN A 269 -11.51 23.91 -5.09
C GLN A 269 -11.10 24.51 -3.74
N GLN A 270 -11.30 25.82 -3.56
CA GLN A 270 -10.89 26.54 -2.35
C GLN A 270 -11.40 25.92 -1.04
N TYR A 271 -12.62 25.40 -1.04
CA TYR A 271 -13.26 24.81 0.15
C TYR A 271 -13.20 23.28 0.19
N TRP A 272 -12.62 22.64 -0.83
CA TRP A 272 -12.51 21.20 -0.93
C TRP A 272 -11.20 20.79 -1.60
N MET A 273 -10.25 20.35 -0.78
CA MET A 273 -8.98 19.76 -1.22
C MET A 273 -9.06 18.25 -1.06
N GLY A 274 -9.19 17.55 -2.17
CA GLY A 274 -9.08 16.09 -2.25
C GLY A 274 -7.72 15.68 -2.80
N TYR A 275 -7.27 14.48 -2.43
CA TYR A 275 -6.11 13.83 -3.03
C TYR A 275 -6.56 12.64 -3.85
N GLU A 276 -5.92 12.43 -4.99
CA GLU A 276 -6.14 11.29 -5.87
C GLU A 276 -4.81 10.58 -6.08
N GLY A 277 -4.82 9.26 -5.96
CA GLY A 277 -3.65 8.47 -6.31
C GLY A 277 -3.41 8.51 -7.81
N THR A 278 -2.15 8.62 -8.22
CA THR A 278 -1.80 8.53 -9.64
C THR A 278 -2.26 7.19 -10.23
N PRO A 279 -2.82 7.19 -11.45
CA PRO A 279 -3.47 5.99 -12.00
C PRO A 279 -2.44 4.88 -12.26
N SER A 280 -2.74 3.67 -11.83
CA SER A 280 -1.92 2.48 -12.16
C SER A 280 -2.00 2.18 -13.65
N ALA A 281 -0.88 1.85 -14.27
CA ALA A 281 -0.82 1.42 -15.67
C ALA A 281 -1.60 0.11 -15.94
N CYS A 282 -1.88 -0.69 -14.89
CA CYS A 282 -2.73 -1.88 -15.00
C CYS A 282 -4.22 -1.55 -15.16
N VAL A 283 -4.62 -0.29 -14.95
CA VAL A 283 -5.97 0.17 -15.30
C VAL A 283 -5.96 0.57 -16.77
N ASN A 284 -6.56 -0.27 -17.62
CA ASN A 284 -6.63 -0.11 -19.09
C ASN A 284 -5.30 -0.17 -19.86
N GLU A 285 -4.25 -0.78 -19.29
CA GLU A 285 -2.95 -1.03 -19.95
C GLU A 285 -2.34 0.24 -20.60
N ASN A 286 -2.42 1.39 -19.91
CA ASN A 286 -2.04 2.68 -20.47
C ASN A 286 -0.55 3.01 -20.24
N ALA A 287 0.07 3.68 -21.22
CA ALA A 287 1.45 4.15 -21.10
C ALA A 287 1.62 5.36 -20.16
N GLY A 288 0.54 6.10 -19.94
CA GLY A 288 0.54 7.32 -19.10
C GLY A 288 0.35 7.07 -17.61
N GLY A 289 0.05 5.83 -17.21
CA GLY A 289 -0.09 5.44 -15.81
C GLY A 289 1.25 5.23 -15.12
N THR A 290 1.16 4.78 -13.87
CA THR A 290 2.31 4.49 -13.02
C THR A 290 2.48 2.99 -12.80
N TYR A 291 3.74 2.62 -12.59
CA TYR A 291 4.26 1.27 -12.54
C TYR A 291 4.99 1.04 -11.22
N THR A 292 5.23 -0.23 -10.89
CA THR A 292 6.26 -0.58 -9.91
C THR A 292 7.63 -0.07 -10.38
N CYS A 293 8.38 0.58 -9.49
CA CYS A 293 9.76 0.98 -9.79
C CYS A 293 10.67 -0.26 -9.90
N THR A 294 11.50 -0.31 -10.95
CA THR A 294 12.21 -1.54 -11.30
C THR A 294 13.34 -1.90 -10.34
N ASP A 295 13.90 -0.92 -9.64
CA ASP A 295 14.89 -1.12 -8.57
C ASP A 295 14.31 -1.75 -7.29
N MET A 296 12.98 -1.92 -7.21
CA MET A 296 12.33 -2.85 -6.26
C MET A 296 12.52 -4.32 -6.65
N ALA A 297 13.27 -4.62 -7.71
CA ALA A 297 13.70 -5.98 -8.03
C ALA A 297 14.67 -6.53 -6.97
N PRO A 298 14.59 -7.84 -6.63
CA PRO A 298 15.33 -8.45 -5.54
C PRO A 298 16.85 -8.45 -5.77
N ILE A 299 17.59 -8.50 -4.67
CA ILE A 299 19.06 -8.48 -4.68
C ILE A 299 19.65 -9.58 -3.79
N ALA A 300 20.76 -10.16 -4.24
CA ALA A 300 21.61 -11.00 -3.39
C ALA A 300 22.68 -10.13 -2.75
N LEU A 301 22.82 -10.22 -1.42
CA LEU A 301 23.88 -9.54 -0.69
C LEU A 301 25.14 -10.41 -0.65
N ASN A 302 24.93 -11.73 -0.58
CA ASN A 302 25.95 -12.77 -0.66
C ASN A 302 25.26 -14.10 -0.96
N ASP A 303 26.01 -15.20 -0.93
CA ASP A 303 25.51 -16.54 -1.25
C ASP A 303 24.41 -17.05 -0.31
N THR A 304 24.23 -16.48 0.89
CA THR A 304 23.27 -16.96 1.90
C THR A 304 22.18 -15.97 2.28
N LEU A 305 22.32 -14.68 1.94
CA LEU A 305 21.36 -13.62 2.26
C LEU A 305 20.94 -12.81 1.03
N ALA A 306 19.63 -12.59 0.88
CA ALA A 306 19.03 -11.71 -0.11
C ALA A 306 17.99 -10.75 0.50
N TYR A 307 17.72 -9.65 -0.19
CA TYR A 307 16.62 -8.73 0.10
C TYR A 307 15.64 -8.69 -1.07
N GLY A 308 14.38 -8.40 -0.80
CA GLY A 308 13.38 -8.18 -1.83
C GLY A 308 12.04 -7.66 -1.31
N TYR A 309 11.08 -7.60 -2.21
CA TYR A 309 9.73 -7.14 -1.93
C TYR A 309 8.70 -8.20 -2.30
N VAL A 310 7.54 -8.14 -1.65
CA VAL A 310 6.51 -9.17 -1.75
C VAL A 310 5.10 -8.57 -1.76
N ALA A 311 4.16 -9.32 -2.35
CA ALA A 311 2.77 -9.18 -1.97
C ALA A 311 2.48 -10.06 -0.74
N GLY A 312 1.89 -9.48 0.31
CA GLY A 312 1.45 -10.20 1.50
C GLY A 312 -0.08 -10.38 1.51
N SER A 313 -0.56 -11.38 2.26
CA SER A 313 -1.99 -11.61 2.48
C SER A 313 -2.68 -10.44 3.16
N GLY A 314 -3.74 -9.91 2.54
CA GLY A 314 -4.57 -8.86 3.13
C GLY A 314 -5.28 -9.30 4.42
N GLU A 315 -5.52 -10.60 4.61
CA GLU A 315 -6.16 -11.16 5.82
C GLU A 315 -5.20 -11.13 7.02
N LEU A 316 -3.96 -11.57 6.83
CA LEU A 316 -2.95 -11.62 7.89
C LEU A 316 -2.25 -10.25 8.11
N TYR A 317 -2.19 -9.43 7.07
CA TYR A 317 -1.41 -8.19 7.03
C TYR A 317 -2.25 -7.00 6.57
N LYS A 318 -3.46 -6.83 7.15
CA LYS A 318 -4.38 -5.71 6.88
C LYS A 318 -3.73 -4.30 6.99
N TYR A 319 -2.57 -4.19 7.68
CA TYR A 319 -1.66 -3.04 7.70
C TYR A 319 -0.19 -3.47 7.48
N GLY A 320 0.02 -4.38 6.53
CA GLY A 320 1.31 -5.03 6.24
C GLY A 320 2.30 -4.16 5.50
N CYS A 321 1.81 -3.11 4.82
CA CYS A 321 2.64 -2.25 4.00
C CYS A 321 3.85 -1.70 4.78
N GLY A 322 5.03 -1.86 4.19
CA GLY A 322 6.29 -1.42 4.79
C GLY A 322 6.83 -2.34 5.90
N LYS A 323 6.12 -3.40 6.31
CA LYS A 323 6.65 -4.36 7.29
C LYS A 323 7.63 -5.34 6.65
N CYS A 324 8.62 -5.76 7.44
CA CYS A 324 9.63 -6.71 7.00
C CYS A 324 9.54 -8.06 7.71
N TYR A 325 9.89 -9.09 6.96
CA TYR A 325 9.89 -10.47 7.42
C TYR A 325 11.20 -11.14 7.06
N HIS A 326 11.76 -11.88 8.02
CA HIS A 326 12.86 -12.79 7.77
C HIS A 326 12.29 -14.13 7.37
N LEU A 327 12.67 -14.59 6.18
CA LEU A 327 12.37 -15.92 5.64
C LEU A 327 13.62 -16.80 5.71
N GLN A 328 13.44 -18.04 6.13
CA GLN A 328 14.46 -19.06 6.01
C GLN A 328 13.93 -20.27 5.26
N PHE A 329 14.48 -20.53 4.07
CA PHE A 329 14.02 -21.61 3.21
C PHE A 329 14.34 -22.97 3.81
N ASN A 330 13.34 -23.84 3.92
CA ASN A 330 13.47 -25.15 4.57
C ASN A 330 13.75 -26.30 3.57
N GLY A 331 13.76 -25.98 2.27
CA GLY A 331 14.03 -26.91 1.19
C GLY A 331 12.83 -27.74 0.72
N GLY A 332 11.64 -27.42 1.22
CA GLY A 332 10.37 -27.96 0.75
C GLY A 332 9.71 -27.08 -0.33
N ASN A 333 8.48 -27.42 -0.68
CA ASN A 333 7.66 -26.66 -1.61
C ASN A 333 6.16 -26.87 -1.31
N HIS A 334 5.33 -25.94 -1.77
CA HIS A 334 3.90 -25.92 -1.44
C HIS A 334 3.14 -27.18 -1.92
N ALA A 335 3.45 -27.66 -3.12
CA ALA A 335 2.78 -28.82 -3.73
C ALA A 335 3.28 -30.19 -3.20
N ASN A 336 4.21 -30.20 -2.24
CA ASN A 336 4.83 -31.41 -1.68
C ASN A 336 5.54 -32.32 -2.71
N ASP A 337 5.99 -31.77 -3.83
CA ASP A 337 6.74 -32.44 -4.89
C ASP A 337 8.20 -31.94 -4.98
N VAL A 338 8.87 -31.93 -3.83
CA VAL A 338 10.23 -31.39 -3.64
C VAL A 338 11.24 -31.84 -4.72
N LYS A 339 11.85 -30.84 -5.37
CA LYS A 339 12.83 -30.96 -6.46
C LYS A 339 14.25 -30.56 -6.06
N ALA A 340 15.21 -30.74 -6.96
CA ALA A 340 16.61 -30.35 -6.75
C ALA A 340 16.77 -28.85 -6.46
N THR A 341 15.98 -27.99 -7.12
CA THR A 341 15.96 -26.52 -6.92
C THR A 341 15.60 -26.14 -5.48
N HIS A 342 14.54 -26.74 -4.93
CA HIS A 342 14.11 -26.57 -3.55
C HIS A 342 15.20 -26.96 -2.55
N LYS A 343 15.80 -28.15 -2.74
CA LYS A 343 16.88 -28.64 -1.87
C LYS A 343 18.11 -27.73 -1.91
N ALA A 344 18.43 -27.17 -3.07
CA ALA A 344 19.54 -26.24 -3.25
C ALA A 344 19.30 -24.88 -2.58
N LEU A 345 18.04 -24.46 -2.42
CA LEU A 345 17.68 -23.22 -1.74
C LEU A 345 17.72 -23.34 -0.20
N LYS A 346 17.67 -24.56 0.34
CA LYS A 346 17.58 -24.82 1.78
C LYS A 346 18.67 -24.08 2.57
N GLY A 347 18.24 -23.45 3.67
CA GLY A 347 19.11 -22.76 4.61
C GLY A 347 19.47 -21.33 4.22
N LYS A 348 19.12 -20.87 3.01
CA LYS A 348 19.27 -19.44 2.65
C LYS A 348 18.25 -18.59 3.41
N HIS A 349 18.65 -17.36 3.66
CA HIS A 349 17.89 -16.34 4.39
C HIS A 349 17.50 -15.23 3.42
N MET A 350 16.28 -14.72 3.56
CA MET A 350 15.82 -13.57 2.79
C MET A 350 15.07 -12.62 3.70
N ILE A 351 15.37 -11.32 3.64
CA ILE A 351 14.51 -10.31 4.26
C ILE A 351 13.62 -9.72 3.19
N VAL A 352 12.32 -9.76 3.42
CA VAL A 352 11.32 -9.25 2.48
C VAL A 352 10.53 -8.12 3.09
N MET A 353 10.21 -7.10 2.31
CA MET A 353 9.28 -6.03 2.70
C MET A 353 7.96 -6.17 1.92
N VAL A 354 6.83 -6.03 2.61
CA VAL A 354 5.51 -6.04 1.96
C VAL A 354 5.27 -4.70 1.25
N SER A 355 5.22 -4.73 -0.07
CA SER A 355 4.95 -3.58 -0.95
C SER A 355 3.60 -3.66 -1.67
N ASN A 356 2.97 -4.83 -1.64
CA ASN A 356 1.69 -5.07 -2.26
C ASN A 356 0.80 -5.95 -1.38
N ILE A 357 -0.50 -5.92 -1.61
CA ILE A 357 -1.46 -6.78 -0.91
C ILE A 357 -2.11 -7.69 -1.95
N GLY A 358 -1.98 -9.00 -1.74
CA GLY A 358 -2.77 -10.01 -2.44
C GLY A 358 -4.06 -10.26 -1.66
N TYR A 359 -5.21 -10.06 -2.28
CA TYR A 359 -6.50 -10.46 -1.71
C TYR A 359 -6.83 -11.94 -2.01
N ASP A 360 -6.04 -12.55 -2.89
CA ASP A 360 -6.10 -13.94 -3.35
C ASP A 360 -5.03 -14.84 -2.71
N VAL A 361 -4.24 -14.32 -1.75
CA VAL A 361 -3.11 -15.05 -1.14
C VAL A 361 -3.42 -15.50 0.29
N GLU A 362 -3.08 -16.75 0.60
CA GLU A 362 -3.39 -17.42 1.88
C GLU A 362 -2.54 -16.89 3.04
N ALA A 363 -2.99 -17.11 4.28
CA ALA A 363 -2.17 -16.80 5.46
C ALA A 363 -0.83 -17.55 5.42
N GLY A 364 0.28 -16.83 5.49
CA GLY A 364 1.64 -17.39 5.36
C GLY A 364 2.12 -17.56 3.92
N GLN A 365 1.36 -17.11 2.91
CA GLN A 365 1.82 -16.95 1.54
C GLN A 365 2.47 -15.57 1.33
N PHE A 366 3.64 -15.55 0.69
CA PHE A 366 4.28 -14.33 0.21
C PHE A 366 4.58 -14.45 -1.28
N ASP A 367 4.00 -13.61 -2.11
CA ASP A 367 4.30 -13.61 -3.54
C ASP A 367 5.54 -12.76 -3.80
N MET A 368 6.63 -13.41 -4.18
CA MET A 368 7.91 -12.75 -4.43
C MET A 368 7.84 -11.88 -5.69
N MET A 369 8.26 -10.63 -5.58
CA MET A 369 8.45 -9.79 -6.76
C MET A 369 9.69 -10.26 -7.52
N VAL A 370 9.47 -10.91 -8.66
CA VAL A 370 10.49 -11.53 -9.49
C VAL A 370 10.26 -11.15 -10.94
N PRO A 371 11.10 -10.28 -11.54
CA PRO A 371 11.07 -10.04 -12.97
C PRO A 371 11.18 -11.37 -13.74
N GLY A 372 10.21 -11.65 -14.63
CA GLY A 372 10.11 -12.95 -15.31
C GLY A 372 9.42 -14.06 -14.51
N GLY A 373 8.87 -13.75 -13.33
CA GLY A 373 8.08 -14.65 -12.48
C GLY A 373 6.65 -14.90 -12.97
N GLY A 374 6.20 -14.13 -13.97
CA GLY A 374 4.85 -14.18 -14.52
C GLY A 374 4.08 -12.92 -14.18
N VAL A 375 3.32 -12.41 -15.14
CA VAL A 375 2.52 -11.18 -14.99
C VAL A 375 1.19 -11.47 -14.26
N GLY A 376 0.74 -12.73 -14.23
CA GLY A 376 -0.53 -13.09 -13.60
C GLY A 376 -1.73 -12.53 -14.37
N ALA A 377 -2.71 -12.02 -13.62
CA ALA A 377 -3.98 -11.52 -14.16
C ALA A 377 -3.86 -10.14 -14.83
N PHE A 378 -2.83 -9.36 -14.48
CA PHE A 378 -2.59 -8.01 -14.98
C PHE A 378 -1.27 -7.96 -15.75
N ASN A 379 -1.11 -7.02 -16.69
CA ASN A 379 0.11 -6.96 -17.50
C ASN A 379 0.45 -5.54 -17.96
N ALA A 380 0.91 -4.71 -17.02
CA ALA A 380 1.54 -3.44 -17.37
C ALA A 380 2.96 -3.63 -17.90
N LEU A 381 3.64 -4.74 -17.55
CA LEU A 381 5.02 -4.99 -17.94
C LEU A 381 5.23 -4.97 -19.45
N SER A 382 4.32 -5.58 -20.22
CA SER A 382 4.40 -5.60 -21.69
C SER A 382 4.44 -4.20 -22.29
N THR A 383 3.60 -3.30 -21.78
CA THR A 383 3.59 -1.87 -22.15
C THR A 383 4.86 -1.17 -21.68
N GLN A 384 5.29 -1.40 -20.44
CA GLN A 384 6.46 -0.72 -19.85
C GLN A 384 7.74 -0.96 -20.65
N ILE A 385 8.00 -2.23 -21.00
CA ILE A 385 9.26 -2.61 -21.64
C ILE A 385 9.15 -2.78 -23.16
N GLY A 386 7.95 -2.60 -23.73
CA GLY A 386 7.71 -2.72 -25.17
C GLY A 386 7.83 -4.15 -25.72
N VAL A 387 7.60 -5.16 -24.89
CA VAL A 387 7.68 -6.59 -25.26
C VAL A 387 6.27 -7.17 -25.31
N PRO A 388 5.88 -7.90 -26.38
CA PRO A 388 4.55 -8.50 -26.45
C PRO A 388 4.34 -9.51 -25.31
N PRO A 389 3.10 -9.72 -24.83
CA PRO A 389 2.81 -10.65 -23.74
C PRO A 389 3.39 -12.06 -23.93
N SER A 390 3.42 -12.56 -25.18
CA SER A 390 4.02 -13.86 -25.52
C SER A 390 5.53 -13.96 -25.27
N GLY A 391 6.23 -12.82 -25.15
CA GLY A 391 7.66 -12.75 -24.83
C GLY A 391 7.95 -12.77 -23.33
N LEU A 392 6.94 -12.58 -22.47
CA LEU A 392 7.10 -12.51 -21.01
C LEU A 392 7.03 -13.87 -20.30
N GLY A 393 6.96 -14.96 -21.07
CA GLY A 393 6.78 -16.32 -20.56
C GLY A 393 5.32 -16.67 -20.31
N ALA A 394 5.08 -17.68 -19.47
CA ALA A 394 3.72 -18.03 -19.07
C ALA A 394 3.12 -16.93 -18.18
N GLY A 395 1.82 -16.66 -18.30
CA GLY A 395 1.13 -15.71 -17.42
C GLY A 395 1.36 -16.02 -15.94
N ASN A 396 1.21 -17.29 -15.56
CA ASN A 396 1.54 -17.78 -14.21
C ASN A 396 2.90 -18.51 -14.21
N GLY A 397 3.81 -18.09 -13.34
CA GLY A 397 5.13 -18.70 -13.14
C GLY A 397 6.19 -18.35 -14.20
N GLY A 398 5.81 -17.57 -15.23
CA GLY A 398 6.74 -16.83 -16.08
C GLY A 398 7.72 -17.70 -16.87
N PHE A 399 8.98 -17.29 -16.86
CA PHE A 399 10.06 -17.95 -17.58
C PHE A 399 10.32 -19.37 -17.08
N LEU A 400 10.22 -19.62 -15.76
CA LEU A 400 10.44 -20.96 -15.23
C LEU A 400 9.39 -21.95 -15.76
N THR A 401 8.10 -21.59 -15.77
CA THR A 401 7.03 -22.44 -16.31
C THR A 401 7.30 -22.79 -17.78
N GLU A 402 7.73 -21.80 -18.58
CA GLU A 402 8.08 -22.05 -19.98
C GLU A 402 9.31 -22.98 -20.10
N CYS A 403 10.34 -22.76 -19.27
CA CYS A 403 11.52 -23.62 -19.22
C CYS A 403 11.19 -25.05 -18.80
N GLN A 404 10.36 -25.25 -17.77
CA GLN A 404 9.87 -26.57 -17.33
C GLN A 404 9.07 -27.27 -18.45
N SER A 405 8.24 -26.53 -19.19
CA SER A 405 7.51 -27.10 -20.32
C SER A 405 8.42 -27.64 -21.43
N LYS A 406 9.59 -27.01 -21.63
CA LYS A 406 10.58 -27.40 -22.66
C LYS A 406 11.53 -28.49 -22.18
N LEU A 407 11.98 -28.40 -20.93
CA LEU A 407 13.04 -29.25 -20.36
C LEU A 407 12.48 -30.45 -19.57
N GLY A 408 11.16 -30.49 -19.36
CA GLY A 408 10.51 -31.38 -18.40
C GLY A 408 10.43 -30.75 -17.01
N TRP A 409 9.44 -31.18 -16.21
CA TRP A 409 9.13 -30.64 -14.88
C TRP A 409 10.04 -31.16 -13.76
N ASP A 410 10.94 -32.09 -14.06
CA ASP A 410 11.97 -32.59 -13.14
C ASP A 410 13.32 -32.61 -13.87
N ASN A 411 14.17 -31.64 -13.55
CA ASN A 411 15.47 -31.44 -14.21
C ASN A 411 16.50 -30.89 -13.21
N THR A 412 17.76 -30.78 -13.64
CA THR A 412 18.83 -30.26 -12.78
C THR A 412 18.69 -28.76 -12.58
N VAL A 413 19.22 -28.25 -11.47
CA VAL A 413 19.20 -26.82 -11.13
C VAL A 413 19.85 -26.01 -12.24
N GLU A 414 20.99 -26.47 -12.74
CA GLU A 414 21.78 -25.78 -13.77
C GLU A 414 21.01 -25.64 -15.09
N LYS A 415 20.18 -26.63 -15.44
CA LYS A 415 19.37 -26.59 -16.67
C LYS A 415 18.26 -25.57 -16.60
N TYR A 416 17.57 -25.47 -15.46
CA TYR A 416 16.58 -24.42 -15.26
C TYR A 416 17.23 -23.04 -15.16
N GLN A 417 18.32 -22.91 -14.42
CA GLN A 417 19.08 -21.67 -14.33
C GLN A 417 19.50 -21.15 -15.70
N GLN A 418 20.14 -21.99 -16.50
CA GLN A 418 20.57 -21.61 -17.85
C GLN A 418 19.39 -21.12 -18.71
N CYS A 419 18.29 -21.87 -18.74
CA CYS A 419 17.13 -21.50 -19.54
C CYS A 419 16.47 -20.20 -19.07
N VAL A 420 16.36 -19.97 -17.76
CA VAL A 420 15.80 -18.73 -17.21
C VAL A 420 16.73 -17.56 -17.49
N ILE A 421 18.05 -17.69 -17.30
CA ILE A 421 19.05 -16.65 -17.57
C ILE A 421 19.02 -16.23 -19.05
N GLU A 422 18.96 -17.19 -19.98
CA GLU A 422 18.86 -16.89 -21.42
C GLU A 422 17.63 -16.03 -21.73
N LYS A 423 16.48 -16.32 -21.10
CA LYS A 423 15.27 -15.50 -21.22
C LYS A 423 15.39 -14.12 -20.57
N CYS A 424 16.03 -14.05 -19.39
CA CYS A 424 16.30 -12.78 -18.73
C CYS A 424 17.10 -11.84 -19.64
N GLU A 425 18.16 -12.34 -20.28
CA GLU A 425 19.01 -11.56 -21.18
C GLU A 425 18.28 -11.17 -22.46
N GLU A 426 17.43 -12.05 -23.00
CA GLU A 426 16.61 -11.76 -24.17
C GLU A 426 15.63 -10.61 -23.91
N VAL A 427 14.93 -10.65 -22.78
CA VAL A 427 13.78 -9.75 -22.51
C VAL A 427 14.18 -8.47 -21.78
N PHE A 428 15.12 -8.55 -20.83
CA PHE A 428 15.43 -7.45 -19.91
C PHE A 428 16.78 -6.78 -20.17
N SER A 429 17.46 -7.04 -21.30
CA SER A 429 18.80 -6.47 -21.60
C SER A 429 18.88 -4.94 -21.52
N GLN A 430 17.78 -4.22 -21.77
CA GLN A 430 17.71 -2.76 -21.68
C GLN A 430 17.24 -2.24 -20.31
N TRP A 431 16.96 -3.14 -19.36
CA TRP A 431 16.39 -2.84 -18.06
C TRP A 431 17.26 -3.44 -16.95
N PRO A 432 18.34 -2.75 -16.52
CA PRO A 432 19.35 -3.32 -15.63
C PRO A 432 18.80 -3.91 -14.33
N ASN A 433 17.86 -3.22 -13.68
CA ASN A 433 17.24 -3.71 -12.46
C ASN A 433 16.37 -4.97 -12.69
N LEU A 434 15.58 -4.99 -13.78
CA LEU A 434 14.79 -6.17 -14.15
C LEU A 434 15.68 -7.36 -14.51
N LEU A 435 16.77 -7.11 -15.26
CA LEU A 435 17.75 -8.12 -15.61
C LEU A 435 18.42 -8.70 -14.36
N ARG A 436 18.84 -7.83 -13.43
CA ARG A 436 19.42 -8.21 -12.13
C ARG A 436 18.45 -9.08 -11.33
N GLY A 437 17.19 -8.65 -11.17
CA GLY A 437 16.19 -9.41 -10.42
C GLY A 437 15.83 -10.76 -11.07
N CYS A 438 15.76 -10.80 -12.40
CA CYS A 438 15.50 -12.03 -13.15
C CYS A 438 16.66 -13.03 -12.99
N LYS A 439 17.91 -12.57 -13.09
CA LYS A 439 19.10 -13.40 -12.86
C LYS A 439 19.22 -13.83 -11.41
N TRP A 440 18.90 -12.96 -10.45
CA TRP A 440 18.83 -13.32 -9.02
C TRP A 440 17.91 -14.53 -8.80
N TYR A 441 16.76 -14.59 -9.48
CA TYR A 441 15.84 -15.70 -9.34
C TYR A 441 16.43 -17.03 -9.86
N ALA A 442 17.18 -16.96 -10.96
CA ALA A 442 17.90 -18.13 -11.44
C ALA A 442 19.01 -18.52 -10.47
N GLU A 443 19.93 -17.61 -10.20
CA GLU A 443 21.21 -17.90 -9.56
C GLU A 443 21.08 -18.08 -8.05
N TRP A 444 20.54 -17.08 -7.34
CA TRP A 444 20.48 -17.09 -5.89
C TRP A 444 19.28 -17.86 -5.37
N TYR A 445 18.11 -17.67 -6.01
CA TYR A 445 16.85 -18.34 -5.66
C TYR A 445 16.73 -19.75 -6.25
N MET A 446 17.77 -20.21 -6.96
CA MET A 446 17.91 -21.58 -7.46
C MET A 446 16.78 -22.02 -8.41
N THR A 447 16.06 -21.10 -9.05
CA THR A 447 14.83 -21.40 -9.78
C THR A 447 13.84 -22.26 -8.98
N ALA A 448 13.76 -22.05 -7.66
CA ALA A 448 12.83 -22.80 -6.82
C ALA A 448 11.38 -22.47 -7.18
N ASP A 449 10.56 -23.51 -7.29
CA ASP A 449 9.17 -23.41 -7.75
C ASP A 449 8.22 -23.50 -6.57
N ASN A 450 7.83 -22.33 -6.09
CA ASN A 450 6.99 -22.15 -4.92
C ASN A 450 7.54 -22.81 -3.64
N PRO A 451 8.78 -22.45 -3.22
CA PRO A 451 9.41 -23.05 -2.06
C PRO A 451 8.70 -22.69 -0.75
N THR A 452 8.85 -23.56 0.24
CA THR A 452 8.42 -23.33 1.62
C THR A 452 9.54 -22.77 2.48
N PHE A 453 9.17 -22.01 3.51
CA PHE A 453 10.10 -21.39 4.46
C PHE A 453 9.49 -21.32 5.86
N ASN A 454 10.36 -21.03 6.83
CA ASN A 454 10.00 -20.51 8.12
C ASN A 454 10.09 -18.99 8.11
N TRP A 455 9.28 -18.30 8.91
CA TRP A 455 9.28 -16.83 8.91
C TRP A 455 9.06 -16.19 10.28
N GLU A 456 9.59 -14.98 10.46
CA GLU A 456 9.31 -14.09 11.57
C GLU A 456 9.33 -12.62 11.14
N GLU A 457 8.64 -11.74 11.88
CA GLU A 457 8.67 -10.29 11.63
C GLU A 457 9.97 -9.71 12.20
N VAL A 458 10.60 -8.79 11.46
CA VAL A 458 11.87 -8.16 11.82
C VAL A 458 11.85 -6.68 11.46
N GLU A 459 12.77 -5.92 12.05
CA GLU A 459 13.02 -4.54 11.63
C GLU A 459 13.54 -4.49 10.19
N CYS A 460 13.08 -3.50 9.44
CA CYS A 460 13.41 -3.36 8.03
C CYS A 460 14.87 -2.89 7.82
N PRO A 461 15.64 -3.55 6.93
CA PRO A 461 16.93 -3.04 6.49
C PRO A 461 16.77 -1.68 5.81
N GLN A 462 17.67 -0.73 6.09
CA GLN A 462 17.61 0.61 5.50
C GLN A 462 17.59 0.59 3.96
N TYR A 463 18.29 -0.36 3.33
CA TYR A 463 18.20 -0.57 1.88
C TYR A 463 16.75 -0.76 1.41
N LEU A 464 15.96 -1.63 2.07
CA LEU A 464 14.57 -1.84 1.67
C LEU A 464 13.71 -0.61 1.95
N VAL A 465 14.02 0.16 3.00
CA VAL A 465 13.30 1.40 3.34
C VAL A 465 13.55 2.49 2.30
N ASP A 466 14.82 2.74 1.94
CA ASP A 466 15.20 3.79 0.98
C ASP A 466 14.65 3.51 -0.42
N HIS A 467 14.59 2.24 -0.82
CA HIS A 467 13.97 1.82 -2.08
C HIS A 467 12.45 1.60 -1.98
N TYR A 468 11.82 1.82 -0.82
CA TYR A 468 10.37 1.74 -0.64
C TYR A 468 9.72 3.11 -0.51
N ILE A 469 10.25 3.96 0.37
CA ILE A 469 9.68 5.25 0.72
C ILE A 469 9.81 6.22 -0.46
N THR A 470 8.73 6.98 -0.72
CA THR A 470 8.74 8.04 -1.73
C THR A 470 9.62 9.23 -1.32
N ASN A 471 10.32 9.82 -2.29
CA ASN A 471 11.10 11.05 -2.10
C ASN A 471 10.33 12.32 -2.52
N ILE A 472 9.16 12.17 -3.14
CA ILE A 472 8.38 13.27 -3.69
C ILE A 472 7.20 13.62 -2.78
N ASN A 473 6.59 12.61 -2.15
CA ASN A 473 5.37 12.76 -1.36
C ASN A 473 5.62 12.63 0.15
N THR A 474 6.70 13.23 0.64
CA THR A 474 7.16 13.06 2.03
C THR A 474 6.37 13.88 3.05
N THR A 475 5.17 14.39 2.74
CA THR A 475 4.25 14.97 3.73
C THR A 475 2.79 14.63 3.41
N LYS A 476 1.85 14.89 4.32
CA LYS A 476 0.42 14.77 4.07
C LYS A 476 -0.12 15.88 3.16
N ASP A 477 0.50 17.07 3.16
CA ASP A 477 0.04 18.24 2.39
C ASP A 477 0.90 18.46 1.12
N ASN A 478 0.91 17.48 0.21
CA ASN A 478 1.63 17.59 -1.07
C ASN A 478 0.70 18.12 -2.17
N ARG A 479 0.91 19.35 -2.61
CA ARG A 479 0.02 20.04 -3.55
C ARG A 479 0.44 19.91 -5.00
N TYR A 480 0.83 18.71 -5.41
CA TYR A 480 1.15 18.45 -6.80
C TYR A 480 -0.12 18.48 -7.63
N ARG A 481 -0.07 19.19 -8.75
CA ARG A 481 -1.18 19.31 -9.69
C ARG A 481 -1.49 17.94 -10.30
N TRP A 482 -2.77 17.66 -10.44
CA TRP A 482 -3.24 16.44 -11.10
C TRP A 482 -2.78 16.37 -12.57
N ARG A 483 -2.39 15.17 -12.99
CA ARG A 483 -2.11 14.82 -14.40
C ARG A 483 -2.61 13.40 -14.68
N ASP A 484 -3.13 13.18 -15.88
CA ASP A 484 -3.57 11.88 -16.42
C ASP A 484 -2.44 11.07 -17.09
N ASP A 485 -1.40 11.75 -17.53
CA ASP A 485 -0.27 11.17 -18.24
C ASP A 485 1.06 11.58 -17.60
N TRP A 486 1.82 10.58 -17.14
CA TRP A 486 3.15 10.71 -16.55
C TRP A 486 4.26 10.23 -17.49
N SER A 487 3.95 9.78 -18.71
CA SER A 487 4.93 9.24 -19.65
C SER A 487 5.94 10.28 -20.15
N ASP A 488 5.58 11.56 -20.10
CA ASP A 488 6.45 12.66 -20.51
C ASP A 488 7.39 13.19 -19.41
N TYR A 489 7.15 12.82 -18.15
CA TYR A 489 7.90 13.28 -16.99
C TYR A 489 9.29 12.64 -16.92
N LYS A 490 10.30 13.46 -16.64
CA LYS A 490 11.71 13.05 -16.61
C LYS A 490 12.35 13.41 -15.29
N THR A 491 13.43 12.70 -14.97
CA THR A 491 14.25 13.00 -13.78
C THR A 491 14.70 14.47 -13.80
N GLY A 492 14.34 15.20 -12.75
CA GLY A 492 14.68 16.61 -12.57
C GLY A 492 13.68 17.60 -13.17
N ASP A 493 12.63 17.13 -13.83
CA ASP A 493 11.50 18.00 -14.19
C ASP A 493 10.85 18.57 -12.92
N GLU A 494 10.39 19.82 -13.00
CA GLU A 494 9.67 20.44 -11.89
C GLU A 494 8.26 19.86 -11.79
N LEU A 495 7.87 19.47 -10.59
CA LEU A 495 6.50 19.05 -10.31
C LEU A 495 5.62 20.29 -10.17
N ALA A 496 4.75 20.50 -11.15
CA ALA A 496 3.76 21.57 -11.09
C ALA A 496 2.93 21.44 -9.81
N THR A 497 2.88 22.51 -9.02
CA THR A 497 2.01 22.60 -7.86
C THR A 497 0.71 23.31 -8.21
N GLN A 498 -0.24 23.35 -7.29
CA GLN A 498 -1.47 24.12 -7.44
C GLN A 498 -1.92 24.64 -6.07
N GLU A 499 -2.09 25.95 -5.97
CA GLU A 499 -2.49 26.64 -4.75
C GLU A 499 -3.98 26.99 -4.78
N CYS A 500 -4.72 26.42 -3.83
CA CYS A 500 -6.17 26.60 -3.71
C CYS A 500 -6.57 27.39 -2.44
N LEU A 501 -5.63 27.97 -1.70
CA LEU A 501 -5.86 28.40 -0.31
C LEU A 501 -6.22 29.88 -0.06
N ASN A 502 -6.15 30.78 -1.04
CA ASN A 502 -6.37 32.21 -0.80
C ASN A 502 -7.72 32.71 -1.34
N ASP A 503 -8.31 33.67 -0.63
CA ASP A 503 -9.49 34.45 -1.08
C ASP A 503 -9.20 35.31 -2.34
N GLU A 504 -7.95 35.28 -2.82
CA GLU A 504 -7.46 36.02 -3.98
C GLU A 504 -7.89 35.38 -5.31
N TYR A 505 -8.30 34.09 -5.29
CA TYR A 505 -8.79 33.37 -6.46
C TYR A 505 -10.28 32.98 -6.31
N PRO A 506 -11.22 33.93 -6.36
CA PRO A 506 -12.66 33.68 -6.22
C PRO A 506 -13.28 32.84 -7.35
N GLN A 507 -12.50 32.37 -8.33
CA GLN A 507 -12.94 31.52 -9.44
C GLN A 507 -12.15 30.20 -9.59
N GLY A 508 -11.28 29.82 -8.64
CA GLY A 508 -10.57 28.54 -8.72
C GLY A 508 -9.22 28.53 -8.02
N CYS A 509 -8.38 27.54 -8.32
CA CYS A 509 -7.01 27.47 -7.82
C CYS A 509 -6.04 28.13 -8.79
N ALA A 510 -4.94 28.70 -8.28
CA ALA A 510 -3.83 29.13 -9.10
C ALA A 510 -2.85 27.98 -9.38
N PRO A 511 -2.27 27.92 -10.59
CA PRO A 511 -1.12 27.08 -10.87
C PRO A 511 0.13 27.55 -10.11
#